data_AF-A0A833E0Y4-F1
#
_entry.id   AF-A0A833E0Y4-F1
#
_cell.length_a   1.000
_cell.length_b   1.000
_cell.length_c   1.000
_cell.angle_alpha   90.00
_cell.angle_beta   90.00
_cell.angle_gamma   90.00
#
_symmetry.space_group_name_H-M   'P 1'
#
loop_
_entity.id
_entity.type
_entity.pdbx_description
1 polymer ?
#
loop_
_entity_poly.entity_id
_entity_poly.type
_entity_poly.pdbx_seq_one_letter_code
_entity_poly.pdbx_strand_id
1 'polypeptide(L)'
;MRGFTHYISGLAAVTFFPALVADLRMGVPIPVIAAAAAYLPDFIDFKFGKFLSRRDYEIDPAPWDDKKHYAPKLVKIAELSEMSEKNRYQFFAVQGKVSEIVKKGEDTLVFKMVDENGNVKTAERPCRSIVFKLTDETGTITVEAFGEDYEFFEEEFGEIAVGKEMLVFGYVDVDGDGIKLVVSDAPHPQGIAEAIAKAIEEAYEKGETIVKIHNIRLPGDVYRQFIIHLDPPKREVRVEMGP
;
A
#
# COMPACT_ATOMS: atom_id res chain seq x y z
N MET A 1 -17.87 14.47 3.35
CA MET A 1 -18.35 15.85 3.61
C MET A 1 -19.89 15.98 3.54
N ARG A 2 -20.69 14.92 3.75
CA ARG A 2 -22.16 15.03 3.63
C ARG A 2 -22.83 15.66 4.87
N GLY A 3 -22.33 15.38 6.07
CA GLY A 3 -22.89 15.91 7.33
C GLY A 3 -22.84 17.44 7.49
N PHE A 4 -21.75 18.08 7.07
CA PHE A 4 -21.63 19.55 7.16
C PHE A 4 -22.63 20.28 6.25
N THR A 5 -22.89 19.73 5.06
CA THR A 5 -23.89 20.27 4.14
C THR A 5 -25.30 20.14 4.71
N HIS A 6 -25.64 19.00 5.32
CA HIS A 6 -26.93 18.83 5.99
C HIS A 6 -27.09 19.78 7.18
N TYR A 7 -26.03 19.99 7.96
CA TYR A 7 -26.01 20.96 9.06
C TYR A 7 -26.24 22.40 8.60
N ILE A 8 -25.49 22.89 7.59
CA ILE A 8 -25.66 24.24 7.06
C ILE A 8 -27.07 24.44 6.49
N SER A 9 -27.57 23.47 5.72
CA SER A 9 -28.91 23.55 5.14
C SER A 9 -30.01 23.57 6.21
N GLY A 10 -29.85 22.78 7.28
CA GLY A 10 -30.76 22.79 8.43
C GLY A 10 -30.72 24.13 9.19
N LEU A 11 -29.52 24.67 9.43
CA LEU A 11 -29.35 25.98 10.05
C LEU A 11 -29.98 27.09 9.21
N ALA A 12 -29.79 27.04 7.89
CA ALA A 12 -30.42 27.98 6.96
C ALA A 12 -31.96 27.87 6.99
N ALA A 13 -32.51 26.65 7.02
CA ALA A 13 -33.94 26.43 7.14
C ALA A 13 -34.53 27.03 8.43
N VAL A 14 -33.81 26.91 9.56
CA VAL A 14 -34.21 27.47 10.87
C VAL A 14 -34.38 28.99 10.83
N THR A 15 -33.62 29.71 9.98
CA THR A 15 -33.74 31.18 9.86
C THR A 15 -35.09 31.65 9.31
N PHE A 16 -35.85 30.76 8.66
CA PHE A 16 -37.19 31.06 8.15
C PHE A 16 -38.30 30.90 9.20
N PHE A 17 -37.99 30.50 10.44
CA PHE A 17 -38.96 30.36 11.52
C PHE A 17 -38.84 31.53 12.50
N PRO A 18 -39.72 32.55 12.43
CA PRO A 18 -39.58 33.79 13.19
C PRO A 18 -39.56 33.59 14.71
N ALA A 19 -40.25 32.57 15.21
CA ALA A 19 -40.27 32.23 16.64
C ALA A 19 -38.87 31.82 17.15
N LEU A 20 -38.17 30.96 16.41
CA LEU A 20 -36.82 30.52 16.78
C LEU A 20 -35.79 31.66 16.70
N VAL A 21 -35.97 32.57 15.74
CA VAL A 21 -35.11 33.77 15.61
C VAL A 21 -35.40 34.77 16.74
N ALA A 22 -36.66 34.93 17.14
CA ALA A 22 -37.03 35.76 18.28
C ALA A 22 -36.45 35.21 19.60
N ASP A 23 -36.51 33.89 19.79
CA ASP A 23 -35.91 33.22 20.95
C ASP A 23 -34.40 33.46 21.02
N LEU A 24 -33.68 33.32 19.91
CA LEU A 24 -32.26 33.65 19.82
C LEU A 24 -31.97 35.12 20.18
N ARG A 25 -32.81 36.04 19.68
CA ARG A 25 -32.68 37.48 19.98
C ARG A 25 -32.93 37.80 21.45
N MET A 26 -33.77 37.02 22.13
CA MET A 26 -34.02 37.11 23.58
C MET A 26 -32.93 36.44 24.42
N GLY A 27 -31.89 35.88 23.79
CA GLY A 27 -30.80 35.18 24.47
C GLY A 27 -31.17 33.76 24.90
N VAL A 28 -32.25 33.19 24.38
CA VAL A 28 -32.65 31.80 24.64
C VAL A 28 -31.75 30.88 23.80
N PRO A 29 -30.91 30.03 24.41
CA PRO A 29 -29.92 29.24 23.67
C PRO A 29 -30.48 27.96 23.04
N ILE A 30 -31.77 27.66 23.24
CA ILE A 30 -32.40 26.41 22.80
C ILE A 30 -32.15 26.10 21.32
N PRO A 31 -32.27 27.05 20.37
CA PRO A 31 -32.02 26.76 18.96
C PRO A 31 -30.54 26.44 18.67
N VAL A 32 -29.60 27.03 19.41
CA VAL A 32 -28.16 26.73 19.29
C VAL A 32 -27.85 25.34 19.84
N ILE A 33 -28.42 24.98 20.98
CA ILE A 33 -28.25 23.64 21.59
C ILE A 33 -28.83 22.57 20.68
N ALA A 34 -30.00 22.80 20.08
CA ALA A 34 -30.62 21.88 19.13
C ALA A 34 -29.75 21.70 17.87
N ALA A 35 -29.20 22.79 17.33
CA ALA A 35 -28.29 22.72 16.19
C ALA A 35 -27.00 21.96 16.52
N ALA A 36 -26.40 22.23 17.68
CA ALA A 36 -25.21 21.51 18.14
C ALA A 36 -25.51 20.00 18.33
N ALA A 37 -26.64 19.66 18.95
CA ALA A 37 -27.06 18.28 19.15
C ALA A 37 -27.38 17.55 17.83
N ALA A 38 -27.85 18.27 16.80
CA ALA A 38 -28.07 17.70 15.48
C ALA A 38 -26.76 17.39 14.72
N TYR A 39 -25.73 18.22 14.90
CA TYR A 39 -24.41 18.00 14.28
C TYR A 39 -23.55 16.99 15.02
N LEU A 40 -23.71 16.90 16.34
CA LEU A 40 -22.83 16.15 17.23
C LEU A 40 -22.69 14.66 16.88
N PRO A 41 -23.75 13.90 16.56
CA PRO A 41 -23.63 12.48 16.21
C PRO A 41 -22.75 12.27 14.97
N ASP A 42 -22.99 13.01 13.90
CA ASP A 42 -22.18 12.98 12.68
C ASP A 42 -20.73 13.37 12.95
N PHE A 43 -20.53 14.42 13.76
CA PHE A 43 -19.19 14.85 14.14
C PHE A 43 -18.45 13.75 14.92
N ILE A 44 -19.11 13.14 15.90
CA ILE A 44 -18.52 12.06 16.70
C ILE A 44 -18.22 10.85 15.83
N ASP A 45 -19.16 10.41 14.99
CA ASP A 45 -18.98 9.24 14.12
C ASP A 45 -17.81 9.44 13.14
N PHE A 46 -17.78 10.55 12.41
CA PHE A 46 -16.74 10.78 11.40
C PHE A 46 -15.37 11.15 11.99
N LYS A 47 -15.31 11.91 13.09
CA LYS A 47 -14.03 12.28 13.69
C LYS A 47 -13.49 11.24 14.63
N PHE A 48 -14.33 10.61 15.46
CA PHE A 48 -13.90 9.73 16.54
C PHE A 48 -14.25 8.27 16.30
N GLY A 49 -15.40 7.97 15.69
CA GLY A 49 -15.83 6.61 15.36
C GLY A 49 -14.74 5.83 14.62
N LYS A 50 -14.12 6.43 13.60
CA LYS A 50 -13.01 5.81 12.83
C LYS A 50 -11.74 5.45 13.63
N PHE A 51 -11.52 6.11 14.78
CA PHE A 51 -10.38 5.83 15.66
C PHE A 51 -10.72 4.79 16.72
N LEU A 52 -12.01 4.64 17.04
CA LEU A 52 -12.52 3.65 17.98
C LEU A 52 -12.92 2.34 17.27
N SER A 53 -13.04 2.35 15.95
CA SER A 53 -13.22 1.14 15.15
C SER A 53 -12.03 0.20 15.30
N ARG A 54 -12.31 -1.04 15.71
CA ARG A 54 -11.33 -2.12 15.76
C ARG A 54 -10.83 -2.41 14.35
N ARG A 55 -9.52 -2.69 14.23
CA ARG A 55 -8.89 -3.18 13.00
C ARG A 55 -8.14 -4.44 13.36
N ASP A 56 -8.51 -5.54 12.75
CA ASP A 56 -7.85 -6.82 12.98
C ASP A 56 -6.64 -6.98 12.05
N TYR A 57 -6.76 -6.43 10.83
CA TYR A 57 -5.69 -6.40 9.84
C TYR A 57 -5.46 -4.98 9.32
N GLU A 58 -4.19 -4.56 9.28
CA GLU A 58 -3.76 -3.32 8.64
C GLU A 58 -2.67 -3.65 7.62
N ILE A 59 -3.01 -3.50 6.33
CA ILE A 59 -2.15 -3.82 5.20
C ILE A 59 -1.65 -2.49 4.64
N ASP A 60 -0.35 -2.24 4.78
CA ASP A 60 0.33 -1.12 4.16
C ASP A 60 1.27 -1.64 3.06
N PRO A 61 0.84 -1.67 1.79
CA PRO A 61 1.65 -2.24 0.72
C PRO A 61 2.83 -1.32 0.34
N ALA A 62 2.71 -0.01 0.54
CA ALA A 62 3.76 0.95 0.19
C ALA A 62 3.82 2.07 1.24
N PRO A 63 4.62 1.87 2.31
CA PRO A 63 4.78 2.88 3.34
C PRO A 63 5.23 4.21 2.73
N TRP A 64 4.59 5.32 3.14
CA TRP A 64 4.99 6.65 2.70
C TRP A 64 6.19 7.18 3.50
N ASP A 65 6.89 8.16 2.93
CA ASP A 65 7.91 8.93 3.63
C ASP A 65 7.24 10.02 4.50
N ASP A 66 7.60 10.08 5.79
CA ASP A 66 7.00 11.02 6.76
C ASP A 66 7.25 12.49 6.42
N LYS A 67 8.32 12.81 5.69
CA LYS A 67 8.66 14.18 5.28
C LYS A 67 8.01 14.57 3.97
N LYS A 68 7.94 13.62 3.04
CA LYS A 68 7.48 13.86 1.67
C LYS A 68 5.99 13.55 1.48
N HIS A 69 5.40 12.76 2.37
CA HIS A 69 4.00 12.32 2.37
C HIS A 69 3.56 11.60 1.08
N TYR A 70 4.49 10.93 0.40
CA TYR A 70 4.24 10.01 -0.70
C TYR A 70 5.14 8.76 -0.58
N ALA A 71 4.75 7.67 -1.23
CA ALA A 71 5.49 6.43 -1.35
C ALA A 71 6.39 6.45 -2.60
N PRO A 72 7.51 5.71 -2.61
CA PRO A 72 8.01 4.84 -1.54
C PRO A 72 8.77 5.58 -0.42
N LYS A 73 8.78 5.00 0.78
CA LYS A 73 9.62 5.45 1.90
C LYS A 73 11.09 5.14 1.64
N LEU A 74 11.95 6.14 1.80
CA LEU A 74 13.40 5.94 1.81
C LEU A 74 13.83 5.28 3.12
N VAL A 75 14.50 4.13 3.03
CA VAL A 75 14.96 3.33 4.17
C VAL A 75 16.42 2.94 4.01
N LYS A 76 17.09 2.69 5.15
CA LYS A 76 18.45 2.17 5.18
C LYS A 76 18.43 0.64 5.06
N ILE A 77 19.51 0.06 4.53
CA ILE A 77 19.61 -1.39 4.30
C ILE A 77 19.53 -2.19 5.60
N ALA A 78 20.10 -1.67 6.70
CA ALA A 78 20.01 -2.32 8.00
C ALA A 78 18.55 -2.41 8.51
N GLU A 79 17.74 -1.37 8.29
CA GLU A 79 16.33 -1.36 8.73
C GLU A 79 15.49 -2.38 7.95
N LEU A 80 15.79 -2.59 6.67
CA LEU A 80 15.21 -3.67 5.88
C LEU A 80 15.64 -5.04 6.39
N SER A 81 16.91 -5.16 6.80
CA SER A 81 17.49 -6.39 7.35
C SER A 81 16.85 -6.87 8.64
N GLU A 82 16.53 -5.95 9.55
CA GLU A 82 15.95 -6.27 10.86
C GLU A 82 14.49 -6.74 10.76
N MET A 83 13.76 -6.37 9.70
CA MET A 83 12.32 -6.60 9.56
C MET A 83 11.97 -7.41 8.31
N SER A 84 12.85 -8.34 7.93
CA SER A 84 12.78 -9.13 6.69
C SER A 84 11.41 -9.75 6.40
N GLU A 85 10.90 -10.57 7.33
CA GLU A 85 9.65 -11.32 7.13
C GLU A 85 8.42 -10.40 7.12
N LYS A 86 8.44 -9.34 7.93
CA LYS A 86 7.31 -8.41 8.03
C LYS A 86 7.21 -7.50 6.81
N ASN A 87 8.34 -7.14 6.23
CA ASN A 87 8.43 -6.20 5.12
C ASN A 87 8.34 -6.90 3.76
N ARG A 88 8.23 -8.23 3.72
CA ARG A 88 8.08 -8.96 2.46
C ARG A 88 6.90 -8.42 1.65
N TYR A 89 7.12 -8.21 0.36
CA TYR A 89 6.22 -7.62 -0.64
C TYR A 89 5.92 -6.12 -0.49
N GLN A 90 6.42 -5.46 0.57
CA GLN A 90 6.25 -4.02 0.73
C GLN A 90 7.21 -3.23 -0.17
N PHE A 91 6.75 -2.07 -0.61
CA PHE A 91 7.46 -1.19 -1.53
C PHE A 91 8.31 -0.13 -0.81
N PHE A 92 9.60 -0.08 -1.12
CA PHE A 92 10.57 0.82 -0.49
C PHE A 92 11.54 1.42 -1.50
N ALA A 93 12.24 2.48 -1.08
CA ALA A 93 13.39 3.01 -1.79
C ALA A 93 14.65 2.91 -0.95
N VAL A 94 15.76 2.54 -1.59
CA VAL A 94 17.08 2.38 -0.98
C VAL A 94 18.10 3.17 -1.79
N GLN A 95 18.89 3.99 -1.10
CA GLN A 95 19.99 4.74 -1.72
C GLN A 95 21.33 4.09 -1.37
N GLY A 96 22.17 3.86 -2.37
CA GLY A 96 23.49 3.28 -2.13
C GLY A 96 24.42 3.32 -3.35
N LYS A 97 25.59 2.72 -3.20
CA LYS A 97 26.59 2.52 -4.26
C LYS A 97 26.55 1.08 -4.75
N VAL A 98 26.64 0.91 -6.07
CA VAL A 98 26.80 -0.42 -6.67
C VAL A 98 28.18 -0.97 -6.28
N SER A 99 28.22 -2.04 -5.49
CA SER A 99 29.48 -2.66 -5.05
C SER A 99 29.93 -3.78 -5.99
N GLU A 100 29.00 -4.57 -6.51
CA GLU A 100 29.29 -5.72 -7.36
C GLU A 100 28.13 -5.96 -8.34
N ILE A 101 28.44 -6.33 -9.59
CA ILE A 101 27.45 -6.80 -10.55
C ILE A 101 27.63 -8.32 -10.64
N VAL A 102 26.68 -9.06 -10.09
CA VAL A 102 26.77 -10.52 -9.96
C VAL A 102 26.39 -11.20 -11.28
N LYS A 103 25.29 -10.75 -11.90
CA LYS A 103 24.78 -11.31 -13.15
C LYS A 103 24.15 -10.20 -13.98
N LYS A 104 24.38 -10.20 -15.29
CA LYS A 104 23.69 -9.36 -16.27
C LYS A 104 23.59 -10.16 -17.57
N GLY A 105 22.37 -10.42 -18.05
CA GLY A 105 22.19 -11.18 -19.29
C GLY A 105 20.80 -11.78 -19.44
N GLU A 106 20.70 -12.80 -20.28
CA GLU A 106 19.47 -13.59 -20.43
C GLU A 106 19.37 -14.63 -19.30
N ASP A 107 18.18 -14.73 -18.74
CA ASP A 107 17.77 -15.66 -17.71
C ASP A 107 16.48 -16.34 -18.13
N THR A 108 16.13 -17.44 -17.48
CA THR A 108 14.90 -18.17 -17.79
C THR A 108 13.95 -18.07 -16.61
N LEU A 109 12.82 -17.36 -16.78
CA LEU A 109 11.74 -17.37 -15.81
C LEU A 109 10.98 -18.68 -15.91
N VAL A 110 10.81 -19.32 -14.76
CA VAL A 110 10.10 -20.59 -14.61
C VAL A 110 8.76 -20.32 -13.95
N PHE A 111 7.71 -20.21 -14.75
CA PHE A 111 6.35 -20.03 -14.26
C PHE A 111 5.76 -21.38 -13.88
N LYS A 112 5.34 -21.53 -12.63
CA LYS A 112 4.52 -22.66 -12.20
C LYS A 112 3.05 -22.27 -12.31
N MET A 113 2.41 -22.72 -13.38
CA MET A 113 0.97 -22.57 -13.56
C MET A 113 0.27 -23.80 -12.99
N VAL A 114 -0.74 -23.60 -12.15
CA VAL A 114 -1.61 -24.69 -11.69
C VAL A 114 -2.82 -24.72 -12.61
N ASP A 115 -3.00 -25.81 -13.36
CA ASP A 115 -4.21 -26.03 -14.18
C ASP A 115 -5.46 -26.13 -13.28
N GLU A 116 -6.65 -25.97 -13.86
CA GLU A 116 -7.95 -26.11 -13.16
C GLU A 116 -8.15 -27.48 -12.47
N ASN A 117 -7.33 -28.47 -12.80
CA ASN A 117 -7.32 -29.81 -12.19
C ASN A 117 -6.24 -30.00 -11.11
N GLY A 118 -5.51 -28.94 -10.71
CA GLY A 118 -4.46 -29.00 -9.69
C GLY A 118 -3.09 -29.50 -10.17
N ASN A 119 -2.90 -29.68 -11.48
CA ASN A 119 -1.61 -30.09 -12.05
C ASN A 119 -0.69 -28.88 -12.25
N VAL A 120 0.55 -28.97 -11.75
CA VAL A 120 1.56 -27.93 -11.94
C VAL A 120 2.20 -28.10 -13.32
N LYS A 121 1.94 -27.17 -14.24
CA LYS A 121 2.66 -27.02 -15.50
C LYS A 121 3.73 -25.96 -15.34
N THR A 122 4.94 -26.32 -15.76
CA THR A 122 6.06 -25.39 -15.80
C THR A 122 6.16 -24.79 -17.20
N ALA A 123 6.12 -23.46 -17.30
CA ALA A 123 6.44 -22.75 -18.52
C ALA A 123 7.73 -21.96 -18.33
N GLU A 124 8.65 -22.10 -19.29
CA GLU A 124 9.92 -21.39 -19.31
C GLU A 124 9.85 -20.25 -20.32
N ARG A 125 10.19 -19.03 -19.88
CA ARG A 125 10.28 -17.87 -20.77
C ARG A 125 11.66 -17.22 -20.59
N PRO A 126 12.43 -17.03 -21.67
CA PRO A 126 13.66 -16.25 -21.58
C PRO A 126 13.30 -14.79 -21.27
N CYS A 127 14.02 -14.19 -20.34
CA CYS A 127 13.90 -12.80 -19.94
C CYS A 127 15.29 -12.20 -19.77
N ARG A 128 15.42 -10.88 -19.87
CA ARG A 128 16.64 -10.21 -19.40
C ARG A 128 16.58 -10.07 -17.89
N SER A 129 17.71 -10.27 -17.23
CA SER A 129 17.84 -10.02 -15.80
C SER A 129 19.16 -9.35 -15.45
N ILE A 130 19.14 -8.65 -14.33
CA ILE A 130 20.31 -8.09 -13.70
C ILE A 130 20.24 -8.32 -12.20
N VAL A 131 21.36 -8.76 -11.64
CA VAL A 131 21.55 -8.96 -10.21
C VAL A 131 22.81 -8.23 -9.82
N PHE A 132 22.68 -7.29 -8.89
CA PHE A 132 23.81 -6.51 -8.39
C PHE A 132 23.67 -6.28 -6.89
N LYS A 133 24.79 -5.98 -6.24
CA LYS A 133 24.81 -5.63 -4.82
C LYS A 133 24.86 -4.12 -4.68
N LEU A 134 23.99 -3.60 -3.84
CA LEU A 134 23.93 -2.21 -3.46
C LEU A 134 24.40 -2.09 -2.01
N THR A 135 25.36 -1.21 -1.76
CA THR A 135 25.93 -0.98 -0.43
C THR A 135 25.66 0.45 0.01
N ASP A 136 25.12 0.61 1.21
CA ASP A 136 24.96 1.90 1.88
C ASP A 136 25.90 1.98 3.10
N GLU A 137 25.75 3.00 3.93
CA GLU A 137 26.56 3.16 5.15
C GLU A 137 26.27 2.09 6.23
N THR A 138 25.18 1.33 6.09
CA THR A 138 24.65 0.42 7.11
C THR A 138 24.72 -1.06 6.74
N GLY A 139 24.78 -1.40 5.45
CA GLY A 139 24.76 -2.77 5.00
C GLY A 139 24.88 -2.91 3.49
N THR A 140 24.74 -4.15 3.02
CA THR A 140 24.70 -4.50 1.60
C THR A 140 23.46 -5.34 1.33
N ILE A 141 22.74 -5.03 0.26
CA ILE A 141 21.55 -5.74 -0.19
C ILE A 141 21.71 -6.20 -1.63
N THR A 142 21.14 -7.34 -1.95
CA THR A 142 21.05 -7.85 -3.33
C THR A 142 19.84 -7.21 -4.01
N VAL A 143 20.07 -6.61 -5.17
CA VAL A 143 19.03 -6.01 -6.00
C VAL A 143 18.88 -6.84 -7.26
N GLU A 144 17.64 -7.19 -7.60
CA GLU A 144 17.30 -8.01 -8.76
C GLU A 144 16.27 -7.27 -9.62
N ALA A 145 16.44 -7.32 -10.94
CA ALA A 145 15.40 -6.92 -11.90
C ALA A 145 15.35 -7.96 -13.02
N PHE A 146 14.16 -8.39 -13.43
CA PHE A 146 13.97 -9.41 -14.44
C PHE A 146 12.73 -9.13 -15.30
N GLY A 147 12.75 -9.54 -16.57
CA GLY A 147 11.60 -9.38 -17.46
C GLY A 147 11.19 -7.93 -17.66
N GLU A 148 9.93 -7.60 -17.39
CA GLU A 148 9.38 -6.24 -17.52
C GLU A 148 10.04 -5.28 -16.51
N ASP A 149 10.41 -5.76 -15.31
CA ASP A 149 11.14 -4.96 -14.33
C ASP A 149 12.56 -4.60 -14.79
N TYR A 150 13.17 -5.42 -15.66
CA TYR A 150 14.45 -5.09 -16.27
C TYR A 150 14.33 -3.97 -17.32
N GLU A 151 13.26 -3.98 -18.11
CA GLU A 151 12.99 -2.90 -19.08
C GLU A 151 12.77 -1.58 -18.33
N PHE A 152 11.95 -1.61 -17.28
CA PHE A 152 11.77 -0.49 -16.37
C PHE A 152 13.09 0.00 -15.77
N PHE A 153 13.94 -0.93 -15.33
CA PHE A 153 15.24 -0.61 -14.77
C PHE A 153 16.16 0.08 -15.80
N GLU A 154 16.21 -0.39 -17.05
CA GLU A 154 17.01 0.25 -18.10
C GLU A 154 16.49 1.65 -18.46
N GLU A 155 15.18 1.84 -18.48
CA GLU A 155 14.56 3.14 -18.74
C GLU A 155 14.87 4.16 -17.64
N GLU A 156 14.74 3.76 -16.37
CA GLU A 156 14.91 4.69 -15.24
C GLU A 156 16.36 4.89 -14.81
N PHE A 157 17.16 3.82 -14.80
CA PHE A 157 18.52 3.87 -14.23
C PHE A 157 19.63 3.84 -15.29
N GLY A 158 19.31 3.42 -16.51
CA GLY A 158 20.27 3.28 -17.61
C GLY A 158 21.41 2.30 -17.29
N GLU A 159 22.60 2.59 -17.81
CA GLU A 159 23.77 1.75 -17.58
C GLU A 159 24.26 1.83 -16.12
N ILE A 160 24.49 0.66 -15.51
CA ILE A 160 25.13 0.55 -14.20
C ILE A 160 26.63 0.29 -14.31
N ALA A 161 27.37 0.90 -13.40
CA ALA A 161 28.79 0.70 -13.22
C ALA A 161 29.09 0.56 -11.73
N VAL A 162 30.11 -0.22 -11.39
CA VAL A 162 30.59 -0.34 -10.01
C VAL A 162 31.01 1.04 -9.50
N GLY A 163 30.57 1.40 -8.29
CA GLY A 163 30.78 2.70 -7.66
C GLY A 163 29.73 3.76 -7.98
N LYS A 164 28.79 3.51 -8.91
CA LYS A 164 27.68 4.43 -9.20
C LYS A 164 26.77 4.56 -7.99
N GLU A 165 26.51 5.78 -7.56
CA GLU A 165 25.45 6.09 -6.58
C GLU A 165 24.09 6.10 -7.28
N MET A 166 23.11 5.42 -6.70
CA MET A 166 21.76 5.38 -7.24
C MET A 166 20.71 5.21 -6.14
N LEU A 167 19.50 5.69 -6.42
CA LEU A 167 18.31 5.48 -5.61
C LEU A 167 17.47 4.41 -6.29
N VAL A 168 17.46 3.20 -5.76
CA VAL A 168 16.67 2.09 -6.29
C VAL A 168 15.36 2.02 -5.54
N PHE A 169 14.27 1.77 -6.24
CA PHE A 169 12.98 1.50 -5.64
C PHE A 169 12.42 0.18 -6.15
N GLY A 170 11.68 -0.50 -5.29
CA GLY A 170 11.30 -1.89 -5.50
C GLY A 170 10.60 -2.47 -4.29
N TYR A 171 10.14 -3.71 -4.41
CA TYR A 171 9.56 -4.44 -3.29
C TYR A 171 10.59 -5.38 -2.65
N VAL A 172 10.40 -5.65 -1.37
CA VAL A 172 11.28 -6.55 -0.63
C VAL A 172 10.84 -7.99 -0.85
N ASP A 173 11.77 -8.89 -1.15
CA ASP A 173 11.54 -10.33 -1.12
C ASP A 173 12.55 -11.01 -0.20
N VAL A 174 12.17 -12.17 0.32
CA VAL A 174 12.98 -12.95 1.25
C VAL A 174 13.13 -14.37 0.71
N ASP A 175 14.37 -14.73 0.41
CA ASP A 175 14.77 -16.05 -0.06
C ASP A 175 15.72 -16.72 0.94
N GLY A 176 16.09 -17.98 0.67
CA GLY A 176 17.04 -18.74 1.50
C GLY A 176 18.43 -18.10 1.64
N ASP A 177 18.81 -17.21 0.71
CA ASP A 177 20.08 -16.46 0.72
C ASP A 177 19.98 -15.11 1.46
N GLY A 178 18.81 -14.77 1.99
CA GLY A 178 18.54 -13.52 2.70
C GLY A 178 17.58 -12.60 1.95
N ILE A 179 17.68 -11.31 2.25
CA ILE A 179 16.74 -10.29 1.76
C ILE A 179 17.23 -9.73 0.44
N LYS A 180 16.28 -9.55 -0.46
CA LYS A 180 16.48 -8.99 -1.78
C LYS A 180 15.53 -7.83 -2.00
N LEU A 181 15.96 -6.88 -2.81
CA LEU A 181 15.10 -5.82 -3.33
C LEU A 181 14.85 -6.13 -4.80
N VAL A 182 13.62 -6.44 -5.15
CA VAL A 182 13.23 -6.62 -6.55
C VAL A 182 12.80 -5.26 -7.09
N VAL A 183 13.48 -4.78 -8.11
CA VAL A 183 13.15 -3.51 -8.78
C VAL A 183 11.74 -3.62 -9.33
N SER A 184 10.90 -2.63 -9.07
CA SER A 184 9.55 -2.56 -9.60
C SER A 184 9.01 -1.14 -9.44
N ASP A 185 7.93 -0.79 -10.13
CA ASP A 185 7.23 0.48 -10.00
C ASP A 185 6.11 0.45 -8.93
N ALA A 186 5.82 -0.73 -8.37
CA ALA A 186 4.73 -0.98 -7.44
C ALA A 186 5.09 -2.04 -6.38
N PRO A 187 4.34 -2.11 -5.25
CA PRO A 187 4.41 -3.25 -4.34
C PRO A 187 3.96 -4.55 -5.01
N HIS A 188 4.46 -5.67 -4.49
CA HIS A 188 4.08 -6.96 -5.05
C HIS A 188 2.64 -7.33 -4.62
N PRO A 189 1.74 -7.67 -5.56
CA PRO A 189 0.32 -7.90 -5.28
C PRO A 189 0.06 -9.07 -4.32
N GLN A 190 0.97 -10.04 -4.27
CA GLN A 190 0.86 -11.22 -3.41
C GLN A 190 0.74 -10.86 -1.92
N GLY A 191 1.43 -9.83 -1.44
CA GLY A 191 1.35 -9.45 -0.02
C GLY A 191 -0.05 -9.00 0.38
N ILE A 192 -0.75 -8.31 -0.52
CA ILE A 192 -2.16 -7.94 -0.32
C ILE A 192 -3.05 -9.18 -0.40
N ALA A 193 -2.83 -10.04 -1.40
CA ALA A 193 -3.64 -11.24 -1.62
C ALA A 193 -3.59 -12.21 -0.42
N GLU A 194 -2.38 -12.49 0.10
CA GLU A 194 -2.16 -13.38 1.24
C GLU A 194 -2.78 -12.83 2.52
N ALA A 195 -2.61 -11.53 2.78
CA ALA A 195 -3.18 -10.91 3.96
C ALA A 195 -4.72 -10.92 3.93
N ILE A 196 -5.33 -10.71 2.77
CA ILE A 196 -6.79 -10.80 2.59
C ILE A 196 -7.27 -12.24 2.72
N ALA A 197 -6.60 -13.19 2.07
CA ALA A 197 -6.94 -14.61 2.18
C ALA A 197 -6.92 -15.08 3.64
N LYS A 198 -5.86 -14.74 4.38
CA LYS A 198 -5.75 -15.04 5.81
C LYS A 198 -6.87 -14.39 6.63
N ALA A 199 -7.20 -13.13 6.36
CA ALA A 199 -8.29 -12.45 7.05
C ALA A 199 -9.66 -13.11 6.80
N ILE A 200 -9.89 -13.62 5.59
CA ILE A 200 -11.11 -14.38 5.25
C ILE A 200 -11.16 -15.71 6.01
N GLU A 201 -10.05 -16.44 6.06
CA GLU A 201 -9.97 -17.69 6.83
C GLU A 201 -10.23 -17.45 8.32
N GLU A 202 -9.61 -16.43 8.90
CA GLU A 202 -9.85 -16.09 10.30
C GLU A 202 -11.26 -15.61 10.56
N ALA A 203 -11.87 -14.90 9.61
CA ALA A 203 -13.28 -14.51 9.72
C ALA A 203 -14.21 -15.72 9.73
N TYR A 204 -13.88 -16.75 8.94
CA TYR A 204 -14.64 -17.99 8.91
C TYR A 204 -14.60 -18.73 10.27
N GLU A 205 -13.46 -18.68 10.98
CA GLU A 205 -13.31 -19.33 12.29
C GLU A 205 -13.81 -18.50 13.47
N LYS A 206 -13.53 -17.19 13.48
CA LYS A 206 -13.67 -16.31 14.65
C LYS A 206 -14.81 -15.31 14.54
N GLY A 207 -15.43 -15.17 13.37
CA GLY A 207 -16.53 -14.25 13.10
C GLY A 207 -16.09 -12.98 12.37
N GLU A 208 -16.59 -11.82 12.78
CA GLU A 208 -16.30 -10.56 12.07
C GLU A 208 -14.81 -10.19 12.16
N THR A 209 -14.19 -9.93 11.00
CA THR A 209 -12.79 -9.46 10.86
C THR A 209 -12.77 -8.19 10.03
N ILE A 210 -12.18 -7.12 10.56
CA ILE A 210 -12.07 -5.83 9.87
C ILE A 210 -10.67 -5.69 9.28
N VAL A 211 -10.61 -5.62 7.94
CA VAL A 211 -9.38 -5.39 7.17
C VAL A 211 -9.32 -3.94 6.71
N LYS A 212 -8.20 -3.28 6.95
CA LYS A 212 -7.89 -1.97 6.39
C LYS A 212 -6.69 -2.07 5.47
N ILE A 213 -6.85 -1.59 4.24
CA ILE A 213 -5.77 -1.48 3.25
C ILE A 213 -5.48 0.00 3.04
N HIS A 214 -4.21 0.37 3.13
CA HIS A 214 -3.80 1.75 2.89
C HIS A 214 -3.71 2.06 1.39
N ASN A 215 -4.02 3.31 1.05
CA ASN A 215 -3.87 3.80 -0.31
C ASN A 215 -2.38 4.08 -0.59
N ILE A 216 -1.94 3.77 -1.81
CA ILE A 216 -0.58 4.05 -2.26
C ILE A 216 -0.57 5.45 -2.88
N ARG A 217 -0.03 6.44 -2.17
CA ARG A 217 0.08 7.81 -2.67
C ARG A 217 1.41 8.02 -3.39
N LEU A 218 1.34 8.38 -4.66
CA LEU A 218 2.48 8.72 -5.50
C LEU A 218 2.76 10.24 -5.47
N PRO A 219 3.91 10.71 -5.98
CA PRO A 219 4.18 12.12 -6.16
C PRO A 219 3.09 12.82 -7.00
N GLY A 220 2.83 14.11 -6.71
CA GLY A 220 1.91 14.93 -7.52
C GLY A 220 0.41 14.70 -7.26
N ASP A 221 0.04 14.26 -6.05
CA ASP A 221 -1.35 13.94 -5.66
C ASP A 221 -2.01 12.83 -6.50
N VAL A 222 -1.18 11.96 -7.08
CA VAL A 222 -1.61 10.76 -7.78
C VAL A 222 -1.68 9.58 -6.79
N TYR A 223 -2.59 8.65 -7.03
CA TYR A 223 -2.75 7.44 -6.22
C TYR A 223 -2.73 6.23 -7.14
N ARG A 224 -1.98 5.20 -6.74
CA ARG A 224 -1.96 3.92 -7.46
C ARG A 224 -3.29 3.23 -7.26
N GLN A 225 -3.86 2.68 -8.33
CA GLN A 225 -5.03 1.82 -8.24
C GLN A 225 -4.60 0.36 -8.03
N PHE A 226 -5.37 -0.41 -7.27
CA PHE A 226 -5.28 -1.86 -7.26
C PHE A 226 -6.68 -2.47 -7.19
N ILE A 227 -6.85 -3.63 -7.80
CA ILE A 227 -8.12 -4.35 -7.88
C ILE A 227 -7.97 -5.64 -7.10
N ILE A 228 -8.90 -5.90 -6.18
CA ILE A 228 -8.99 -7.16 -5.44
C ILE A 228 -10.18 -7.91 -5.98
N HIS A 229 -9.93 -9.08 -6.54
CA HIS A 229 -10.94 -10.00 -7.02
C HIS A 229 -10.99 -11.24 -6.12
N LEU A 230 -12.14 -11.43 -5.47
CA LEU A 230 -12.42 -12.64 -4.72
C LEU A 230 -13.09 -13.64 -5.69
N ASP A 231 -12.50 -14.81 -5.87
CA ASP A 231 -13.04 -15.90 -6.68
C ASP A 231 -13.46 -17.07 -5.75
N PRO A 232 -14.69 -17.07 -5.22
CA PRO A 232 -15.16 -18.13 -4.33
C PRO A 232 -15.15 -19.54 -4.97
N PRO A 233 -15.55 -19.73 -6.23
CA PRO A 233 -15.44 -21.03 -6.90
C PRO A 233 -14.03 -21.61 -6.92
N LYS A 234 -13.02 -20.78 -7.21
CA LYS A 234 -11.60 -21.21 -7.21
C LYS A 234 -10.95 -21.15 -5.83
N ARG A 235 -11.61 -20.54 -4.85
CA ARG A 235 -11.07 -20.23 -3.50
C ARG A 235 -9.77 -19.42 -3.58
N GLU A 236 -9.75 -18.45 -4.49
CA GLU A 236 -8.58 -17.62 -4.76
C GLU A 236 -8.87 -16.15 -4.48
N VAL A 237 -7.86 -15.45 -3.96
CA VAL A 237 -7.82 -13.99 -3.91
C VAL A 237 -6.82 -13.54 -4.96
N ARG A 238 -7.26 -12.75 -5.93
CA ARG A 238 -6.40 -12.18 -6.96
C ARG A 238 -6.28 -10.69 -6.74
N VAL A 239 -5.06 -10.18 -6.86
CA VAL A 239 -4.78 -8.75 -6.75
C VAL A 239 -4.03 -8.32 -7.99
N GLU A 240 -4.53 -7.26 -8.61
CA GLU A 240 -3.92 -6.65 -9.79
C GLU A 240 -3.55 -5.20 -9.45
N MET A 241 -2.29 -4.83 -9.72
CA MET A 241 -1.84 -3.45 -9.61
C MET A 241 -2.21 -2.73 -10.91
N GLY A 242 -3.05 -1.69 -10.79
CA GLY A 242 -3.39 -0.79 -11.89
C GLY A 242 -2.30 0.28 -12.07
N PRO A 243 -2.48 1.26 -12.98
CA PRO A 243 -1.58 2.40 -13.12
C PRO A 243 -1.60 3.34 -11.90
#